data_AF-A0A4P6EPX8-F1
#
_entry.id   AF-A0A4P6EPX8-F1
#
_cell.length_a   1.000
_cell.length_b   1.000
_cell.length_c   1.000
_cell.angle_alpha   90.00
_cell.angle_beta   90.00
_cell.angle_gamma   90.00
#
_symmetry.space_group_name_H-M   'P 1'
#
loop_
_entity.id
_entity.type
_entity.pdbx_description
1 polymer ?
#
loop_
_entity_poly.entity_id
_entity_poly.type
_entity_poly.pdbx_seq_one_letter_code
_entity_poly.pdbx_strand_id
1 'polypeptide(L)'
;MEALRDQNVRVRVSVGSTQGAVLAVPVAALTAGPGGESRVEVQRAKGTETELVTELVTVTTGLAAEGFVEIVSADGDLEAGDLVVVGR
;
A
#
# COMPACT_ATOMS: atom_id res chain seq x y z
N MET A 1 -13.91 -23.92 33.51
CA MET A 1 -12.86 -23.69 32.49
C MET A 1 -12.10 -25.01 32.25
N GLU A 2 -12.77 -26.01 31.68
CA GLU A 2 -12.19 -27.36 31.45
C GLU A 2 -12.22 -27.80 29.98
N ALA A 3 -12.96 -27.11 29.11
CA ALA A 3 -13.25 -27.57 27.75
C ALA A 3 -12.06 -27.60 26.78
N LEU A 4 -10.94 -26.95 27.12
CA LEU A 4 -9.76 -26.84 26.25
C LEU A 4 -8.53 -27.62 26.77
N ARG A 5 -8.64 -28.30 27.93
CA ARG A 5 -7.55 -29.14 28.42
C ARG A 5 -7.36 -30.34 27.50
N ASP A 6 -6.10 -30.71 27.26
CA ASP A 6 -5.68 -31.84 26.43
C ASP A 6 -6.10 -31.80 24.94
N GLN A 7 -6.47 -30.60 24.44
CA GLN A 7 -6.77 -30.38 23.02
C GLN A 7 -5.68 -29.55 22.33
N ASN A 8 -5.30 -29.94 21.12
CA ASN A 8 -4.48 -29.09 20.24
C ASN A 8 -5.35 -27.96 19.69
N VAL A 9 -4.98 -26.71 19.99
CA VAL A 9 -5.71 -25.53 19.53
C VAL A 9 -4.84 -24.67 18.64
N ARG A 10 -5.45 -24.06 17.63
CA ARG A 10 -4.84 -22.98 16.83
C ARG A 10 -5.48 -21.66 17.24
N VAL A 11 -4.69 -20.79 17.86
CA VAL A 11 -5.10 -19.41 18.19
C VAL A 11 -4.60 -18.49 17.09
N ARG A 12 -5.48 -17.63 16.57
CA ARG A 12 -5.11 -16.54 15.66
C ARG A 12 -5.18 -15.22 16.42
N VAL A 13 -4.05 -14.53 16.51
CA VAL A 13 -3.95 -13.18 17.12
C VAL A 13 -3.63 -12.20 15.99
N SER A 14 -4.45 -11.16 15.85
CA SER A 14 -4.19 -10.10 14.88
C SER A 14 -3.01 -9.25 15.36
N VAL A 15 -2.02 -9.04 14.50
CA VAL A 15 -0.79 -8.30 14.83
C VAL A 15 -0.82 -6.82 14.41
N GLY A 16 -1.86 -6.40 13.70
CA GLY A 16 -2.05 -5.01 13.27
C GLY A 16 -3.36 -4.79 12.53
N SER A 17 -3.88 -3.57 12.62
CA SER A 17 -5.01 -3.06 11.84
C SER A 17 -4.80 -1.58 11.58
N THR A 18 -5.33 -1.08 10.47
CA THR A 18 -5.41 0.36 10.23
C THR A 18 -6.50 0.98 11.14
N GLN A 19 -6.44 2.29 11.35
CA GLN A 19 -7.46 3.01 12.15
C GLN A 19 -8.76 3.28 11.38
N GLY A 20 -8.80 2.92 10.09
CA GLY A 20 -9.92 3.15 9.19
C GLY A 20 -9.58 2.75 7.77
N ALA A 21 -10.32 3.31 6.81
CA ALA A 21 -10.00 3.19 5.39
C ALA A 21 -8.71 3.95 5.08
N VAL A 22 -7.83 3.33 4.30
CA VAL A 22 -6.52 3.87 3.92
C VAL A 22 -6.27 3.62 2.44
N LEU A 23 -5.35 4.38 1.84
CA LEU A 23 -4.82 4.04 0.53
C LEU A 23 -3.85 2.86 0.69
N ALA A 24 -4.02 1.85 -0.16
CA ALA A 24 -3.17 0.67 -0.16
C ALA A 24 -2.76 0.35 -1.59
N VAL A 25 -1.49 0.03 -1.77
CA VAL A 25 -0.92 -0.38 -3.06
C VAL A 25 -0.33 -1.78 -2.95
N PRO A 26 -0.27 -2.55 -4.06
CA PRO A 26 0.49 -3.80 -4.08
C PRO A 26 1.94 -3.52 -3.67
N VAL A 27 2.54 -4.41 -2.87
CA VAL A 27 3.95 -4.26 -2.45
C VAL A 27 4.90 -4.15 -3.64
N ALA A 28 4.55 -4.77 -4.77
CA ALA A 28 5.31 -4.71 -6.02
C ALA A 28 5.26 -3.34 -6.74
N ALA A 29 4.37 -2.43 -6.33
CA ALA A 29 4.32 -1.05 -6.83
C ALA A 29 5.31 -0.13 -6.13
N LEU A 30 5.82 -0.53 -4.95
CA LEU A 30 6.76 0.27 -4.18
C LEU A 30 8.18 0.12 -4.72
N THR A 31 8.84 1.24 -4.88
CA THR A 31 10.26 1.32 -5.25
C THR A 31 11.00 2.20 -4.26
N ALA A 32 12.29 1.91 -4.03
CA ALA A 32 13.15 2.77 -3.25
C ALA A 32 13.76 3.84 -4.14
N GLY A 33 13.66 5.11 -3.73
CA GLY A 33 14.38 6.21 -4.34
C GLY A 33 15.85 6.27 -3.92
N PRO A 34 16.66 7.13 -4.55
CA PRO A 34 18.10 7.23 -4.28
C PRO A 34 18.45 7.70 -2.86
N GLY A 35 17.52 8.34 -2.15
CA GLY A 35 17.68 8.72 -0.74
C GLY A 35 17.13 7.70 0.26
N GLY A 36 16.65 6.53 -0.21
CA GLY A 36 16.03 5.51 0.63
C GLY A 36 14.55 5.73 0.92
N GLU A 37 13.94 6.78 0.39
CA GLU A 37 12.51 7.05 0.46
C GLU A 37 11.69 6.03 -0.35
N SER A 38 10.48 5.74 0.10
CA SER A 38 9.54 4.90 -0.64
C SER A 38 8.81 5.73 -1.70
N ARG A 39 8.64 5.18 -2.90
CA ARG A 39 7.95 5.82 -4.01
C ARG A 39 6.98 4.88 -4.70
N VAL A 40 5.92 5.45 -5.25
CA VAL A 40 5.02 4.79 -6.20
C VAL A 40 5.06 5.53 -7.53
N GLU A 41 4.93 4.80 -8.63
CA GLU A 41 4.74 5.39 -9.95
C GLU A 41 3.23 5.40 -10.27
N VAL A 42 2.69 6.58 -10.56
CA VAL A 42 1.27 6.79 -10.84
C VAL A 42 1.09 7.24 -12.27
N GLN A 43 0.13 6.64 -12.96
CA GLN A 43 -0.26 7.06 -14.29
C GLN A 43 -1.27 8.21 -14.21
N ARG A 44 -0.95 9.32 -14.89
CA ARG A 44 -1.74 10.55 -14.95
C ARG A 44 -2.06 10.90 -16.40
N ALA A 45 -3.22 11.51 -16.63
CA ALA A 45 -3.52 12.13 -17.91
C ALA A 45 -2.72 13.44 -18.06
N LYS A 46 -2.15 13.67 -19.24
CA LYS A 46 -1.42 14.90 -19.59
C LYS A 46 -2.14 15.60 -20.73
N GLY A 47 -2.88 16.66 -20.40
CA GLY A 47 -3.63 17.41 -21.41
C GLY A 47 -4.90 16.67 -21.82
N THR A 48 -4.88 15.97 -22.95
CA THR A 48 -6.02 15.15 -23.40
C THR A 48 -6.05 13.81 -22.65
N GLU A 49 -7.23 13.23 -22.39
CA GLU A 49 -7.37 11.95 -21.66
C GLU A 49 -6.61 10.77 -22.31
N THR A 50 -6.24 10.91 -23.59
CA THR A 50 -5.50 9.90 -24.36
C THR A 50 -3.98 9.93 -24.17
N GLU A 51 -3.42 11.02 -23.64
CA GLU A 51 -1.99 11.13 -23.38
C GLU A 51 -1.71 10.79 -21.92
N LEU A 52 -1.11 9.62 -21.69
CA LEU A 52 -0.77 9.15 -20.35
C LEU A 52 0.71 9.39 -20.07
N VAL A 53 1.01 9.98 -18.91
CA VAL A 53 2.36 10.09 -18.36
C VAL A 53 2.43 9.40 -17.03
N THR A 54 3.64 9.06 -16.62
CA THR A 54 3.88 8.53 -15.28
C THR A 54 4.65 9.52 -14.43
N GLU A 55 4.28 9.58 -13.16
CA GLU A 55 4.87 10.46 -12.16
C GLU A 55 5.32 9.63 -10.96
N LEU A 56 6.49 9.95 -10.41
CA LEU A 56 6.99 9.33 -9.19
C LEU A 56 6.54 10.16 -7.98
N VAL A 57 5.76 9.54 -7.12
CA VAL A 57 5.23 10.14 -5.90
C VAL A 57 5.94 9.53 -4.69
N THR A 58 6.44 10.40 -3.80
CA THR A 58 7.08 9.95 -2.56
C THR A 58 6.02 9.68 -1.50
N VAL A 59 6.13 8.53 -0.82
CA VAL A 59 5.15 8.06 0.14
C VAL A 59 5.79 7.62 1.45
N THR A 60 5.04 7.76 2.53
CA THR A 60 5.31 7.06 3.79
C THR A 60 4.51 5.76 3.81
N THR A 61 5.13 4.68 4.28
CA THR A 61 4.51 3.35 4.36
C THR A 61 4.01 3.07 5.78
N GLY A 62 2.86 2.40 5.87
CA GLY A 62 2.21 1.99 7.11
C GLY A 62 2.14 0.46 7.22
N LEU A 63 0.96 -0.05 7.58
CA LEU A 63 0.72 -1.49 7.70
C LEU A 63 0.99 -2.21 6.36
N ALA A 64 1.82 -3.27 6.41
CA ALA A 64 2.05 -4.18 5.30
C ALA A 64 1.45 -5.55 5.63
N ALA A 65 0.48 -5.99 4.84
CA ALA A 65 -0.20 -7.27 5.04
C ALA A 65 -0.79 -7.78 3.73
N GLU A 66 -0.84 -9.11 3.58
CA GLU A 66 -1.56 -9.78 2.48
C GLU A 66 -1.17 -9.30 1.07
N GLY A 67 0.08 -8.87 0.89
CA GLY A 67 0.61 -8.38 -0.40
C GLY A 67 0.35 -6.90 -0.69
N PHE A 68 -0.27 -6.18 0.25
CA PHE A 68 -0.52 -4.74 0.18
C PHE A 68 0.26 -3.99 1.23
N VAL A 69 0.50 -2.72 0.95
CA VAL A 69 1.13 -1.76 1.88
C VAL A 69 0.29 -0.50 1.92
N GLU A 70 -0.10 -0.10 3.13
CA GLU A 70 -0.69 1.21 3.40
C GLU A 70 0.29 2.31 3.01
N ILE A 71 -0.20 3.34 2.31
CA ILE A 71 0.60 4.49 1.93
C ILE A 71 -0.08 5.80 2.28
N VAL A 72 0.75 6.79 2.60
CA VAL A 72 0.35 8.18 2.74
C VAL A 72 1.30 9.00 1.87
N SER A 73 0.76 9.77 0.92
CA SER A 73 1.58 10.71 0.16
C SER A 73 2.21 11.75 1.09
N ALA A 74 3.48 12.06 0.85
CA ALA A 74 4.17 13.14 1.56
C ALA A 74 3.52 14.51 1.29
N ASP A 75 3.01 14.73 0.07
CA ASP A 75 2.51 16.02 -0.40
C ASP A 75 0.97 16.04 -0.58
N GLY A 76 0.29 14.92 -0.33
CA GLY A 76 -1.17 14.81 -0.41
C GLY A 76 -1.73 14.70 -1.83
N ASP A 77 -0.90 14.29 -2.78
CA ASP A 77 -1.19 14.18 -4.22
C ASP A 77 -1.76 12.81 -4.66
N LEU A 78 -2.17 11.97 -3.71
CA LEU A 78 -2.77 10.66 -4.00
C LEU A 78 -4.21 10.57 -3.52
N GLU A 79 -5.04 9.98 -4.36
CA GLU A 79 -6.45 9.72 -4.07
C GLU A 79 -6.89 8.32 -4.47
N ALA A 80 -8.04 7.89 -3.94
CA ALA A 80 -8.59 6.58 -4.26
C ALA A 80 -9.01 6.53 -5.74
N GLY A 81 -8.51 5.52 -6.46
CA GLY A 81 -8.73 5.36 -7.89
C GLY A 81 -7.52 5.73 -8.75
N ASP A 82 -6.48 6.32 -8.16
CA ASP A 82 -5.22 6.55 -8.84
C ASP A 82 -4.60 5.24 -9.35
N LEU A 83 -4.17 5.26 -10.61
CA LEU A 83 -3.62 4.10 -11.29
C LEU A 83 -2.14 3.96 -10.98
N VAL A 84 -1.80 3.02 -10.10
CA VAL A 84 -0.41 2.68 -9.78
C VAL A 84 0.16 1.67 -10.77
N VAL A 85 1.40 1.90 -11.19
CA VAL A 85 2.11 1.00 -12.11
C VAL A 85 2.68 -0.19 -11.31
N VAL A 86 2.46 -1.41 -11.82
CA VAL A 86 2.94 -2.66 -11.22
C VAL A 86 3.64 -3.49 -12.29
N GLY A 87 4.86 -3.97 -12.01
CA GLY A 87 5.56 -4.96 -12.83
C GLY A 87 5.87 -4.48 -14.25
N ARG A 88 6.88 -3.62 -14.41
CA ARG A 88 7.45 -3.31 -15.74
C ARG A 88 8.06 -4.53 -16.41
#